data_AF-A0A969D990-F1
#
_entry.id   AF-A0A969D990-F1
#
_cell.length_a   1.000
_cell.length_b   1.000
_cell.length_c   1.000
_cell.angle_alpha   90.00
_cell.angle_beta   90.00
_cell.angle_gamma   90.00
#
_symmetry.space_group_name_H-M   'P 1'
#
loop_
_entity.id
_entity.type
_entity.pdbx_description
1 polymer ?
#
loop_
_entity_poly.entity_id
_entity_poly.type
_entity_poly.pdbx_seq_one_letter_code
_entity_poly.pdbx_strand_id
1 'polypeptide(L)'
;MPRSIISSIASPALALGTALGLSIVSAIAPYSLLGPVIGAYPQAAQAQSADDEQTSIRIYRQASPAVVAIDAGEGTGSGSIITAEGLVLTNAHVVRNARTVTVRLEDGRQFQGDVVGYGEQGLDVAAIEIRGDGATFPTIPLAAPGSVQVGQRAFAIGNPFGLQGTFTVGIVSRIDSERGLIQTDAAINPGNSGGPLLNSRGELIGVNTSIFTTGANGGSIGIGFAIEIQQVEPFLAAVEQGTATQVATTGSMRLGDRNRPPIAITVNGPAVTGQLDASSQVLPVDNSYFNVYAFEGSAGEPVTVEMRSSEIDSFLILVAPDGSTVGQDDDSGGNFDARISATLPASGTYLILANSYAPAEAGRYQLRVSAAGMGQGGPRDYILQVQGALAAGDAVLSDRTYYDEHVFQGSAGQPVTIDLQSSDFNPYLLLIGPDGEVVAENNNISDRNLNARIVTALPTSGTYRLVANAYSANERGQYQLTVR
;
A
#
# COMPACT_ATOMS: atom_id res chain seq x y z
N MET A 1 53.35 -33.39 -37.43
CA MET A 1 53.27 -34.69 -38.17
C MET A 1 51.78 -35.09 -38.30
N PRO A 2 51.40 -35.94 -39.28
CA PRO A 2 50.07 -35.91 -39.94
C PRO A 2 49.06 -36.90 -39.29
N ARG A 3 47.76 -37.03 -39.67
CA ARG A 3 47.00 -37.05 -40.95
C ARG A 3 45.51 -36.68 -40.66
N SER A 4 44.82 -35.78 -41.38
CA SER A 4 44.07 -35.95 -42.66
C SER A 4 42.96 -37.05 -42.62
N ILE A 5 41.71 -36.86 -43.09
CA ILE A 5 41.31 -36.77 -44.52
C ILE A 5 39.78 -36.49 -44.76
N ILE A 6 39.42 -35.76 -45.84
CA ILE A 6 38.14 -35.75 -46.65
C ILE A 6 36.81 -35.33 -45.95
N SER A 7 35.90 -34.49 -46.47
CA SER A 7 35.50 -33.99 -47.82
C SER A 7 34.89 -32.55 -47.74
N SER A 8 34.33 -31.82 -48.73
CA SER A 8 34.28 -31.85 -50.23
C SER A 8 33.75 -30.50 -50.81
N ILE A 9 34.00 -30.26 -52.12
CA ILE A 9 33.17 -29.64 -53.21
C ILE A 9 32.22 -28.45 -52.91
N ALA A 10 32.11 -27.37 -53.73
CA ALA A 10 33.01 -26.71 -54.69
C ALA A 10 32.46 -25.32 -55.13
N SER A 11 33.36 -24.33 -55.21
CA SER A 11 33.43 -23.13 -56.07
C SER A 11 32.18 -22.43 -56.66
N PRO A 12 32.03 -21.09 -56.44
CA PRO A 12 31.34 -20.18 -57.32
C PRO A 12 32.30 -19.45 -58.30
N ALA A 13 31.79 -18.97 -59.45
CA ALA A 13 32.13 -17.70 -60.12
C ALA A 13 31.68 -17.71 -61.59
N LEU A 14 30.95 -16.69 -62.03
CA LEU A 14 30.90 -16.26 -63.43
C LEU A 14 30.66 -14.74 -63.48
N ALA A 15 31.31 -14.03 -64.40
CA ALA A 15 31.28 -12.57 -64.48
C ALA A 15 31.28 -12.08 -65.94
N LEU A 16 30.58 -10.94 -66.19
CA LEU A 16 30.56 -10.10 -67.41
C LEU A 16 30.21 -10.83 -68.75
N GLY A 17 29.29 -10.39 -69.60
CA GLY A 17 28.70 -9.07 -69.87
C GLY A 17 28.52 -8.89 -71.39
N THR A 18 27.49 -8.15 -71.83
CA THR A 18 27.20 -7.71 -73.23
C THR A 18 26.78 -8.79 -74.27
N ALA A 19 25.91 -8.55 -75.26
CA ALA A 19 24.89 -7.50 -75.52
C ALA A 19 23.95 -7.91 -76.70
N LEU A 20 22.87 -7.15 -76.92
CA LEU A 20 21.96 -7.12 -78.11
C LEU A 20 21.04 -8.34 -78.34
N GLY A 21 19.75 -8.18 -78.69
CA GLY A 21 18.94 -6.96 -78.80
C GLY A 21 17.50 -7.19 -79.35
N LEU A 22 16.73 -6.09 -79.41
CA LEU A 22 15.40 -5.90 -80.05
C LEU A 22 14.16 -6.65 -79.48
N SER A 23 12.94 -6.09 -79.45
CA SER A 23 12.45 -4.69 -79.40
C SER A 23 10.91 -4.66 -79.43
N ILE A 24 10.21 -3.95 -78.53
CA ILE A 24 8.83 -3.45 -78.76
C ILE A 24 8.60 -2.07 -78.08
N VAL A 25 8.56 -1.02 -78.91
CA VAL A 25 7.63 0.13 -78.94
C VAL A 25 7.35 0.99 -77.68
N SER A 26 7.89 2.23 -77.76
CA SER A 26 7.29 3.56 -77.48
C SER A 26 6.75 3.97 -76.10
N ALA A 27 7.22 5.15 -75.69
CA ALA A 27 6.82 5.90 -74.50
C ALA A 27 5.46 6.60 -74.61
N ILE A 28 4.76 6.72 -73.47
CA ILE A 28 3.92 7.87 -73.10
C ILE A 28 4.15 8.11 -71.59
N ALA A 29 4.31 9.37 -71.16
CA ALA A 29 4.46 9.72 -69.74
C ALA A 29 3.12 9.67 -68.98
N PRO A 30 3.08 9.20 -67.72
CA PRO A 30 1.86 9.25 -66.92
C PRO A 30 1.64 10.64 -66.32
N TYR A 31 0.47 11.22 -66.60
CA TYR A 31 -0.12 12.27 -65.76
C TYR A 31 -0.49 11.72 -64.38
N SER A 32 -0.60 12.61 -63.40
CA SER A 32 -0.88 12.29 -62.00
C SER A 32 -2.22 11.55 -61.80
N LEU A 33 -2.20 10.48 -61.01
CA LEU A 33 -3.38 9.99 -60.29
C LEU A 33 -3.08 9.88 -58.81
N LEU A 34 -3.98 10.42 -58.00
CA LEU A 34 -3.99 10.31 -56.55
C LEU A 34 -4.26 8.85 -56.16
N GLY A 35 -3.21 8.08 -55.89
CA GLY A 35 -3.34 6.88 -55.05
C GLY A 35 -3.50 7.32 -53.58
N PRO A 36 -4.36 6.67 -52.78
CA PRO A 36 -4.35 6.93 -51.35
C PRO A 36 -2.98 6.54 -50.81
N VAL A 37 -2.29 7.48 -50.17
CA VAL A 37 -1.21 7.12 -49.25
C VAL A 37 -1.90 6.35 -48.14
N ILE A 38 -1.81 5.01 -48.20
CA ILE A 38 -2.09 4.16 -47.06
C ILE A 38 -0.98 4.50 -46.07
N GLY A 39 -1.25 5.52 -45.24
CA GLY A 39 -0.43 5.78 -44.08
C GLY A 39 -0.37 4.48 -43.30
N ALA A 40 0.84 4.02 -43.00
CA ALA A 40 1.01 2.98 -42.01
C ALA A 40 0.46 3.56 -40.71
N TYR A 41 -0.77 3.17 -40.37
CA TYR A 41 -1.30 3.41 -39.04
C TYR A 41 -0.24 2.90 -38.06
N PRO A 42 0.17 3.68 -37.05
CA PRO A 42 1.04 3.13 -36.02
C PRO A 42 0.33 1.89 -35.48
N GLN A 43 1.02 0.73 -35.51
CA GLN A 43 0.47 -0.45 -34.85
C GLN A 43 0.13 -0.05 -33.42
N ALA A 44 -1.11 -0.30 -33.00
CA ALA A 44 -1.49 -0.09 -31.63
C ALA A 44 -0.46 -0.80 -30.74
N ALA A 45 0.17 -0.06 -29.83
CA ALA A 45 1.15 -0.62 -28.93
C ALA A 45 0.50 -1.81 -28.21
N GLN A 46 1.14 -2.98 -28.27
CA GLN A 46 0.63 -4.18 -27.58
C GLN A 46 0.86 -3.98 -26.08
N ALA A 47 -0.10 -3.29 -25.44
CA ALA A 47 0.01 -2.82 -24.07
C ALA A 47 -0.04 -3.94 -23.02
N GLN A 48 -0.49 -5.14 -23.41
CA GLN A 48 -0.48 -6.34 -22.58
C GLN A 48 -0.44 -7.59 -23.48
N SER A 49 0.05 -8.71 -22.99
CA SER A 49 -0.08 -9.98 -23.72
C SER A 49 -1.56 -10.41 -23.74
N ALA A 50 -2.06 -10.88 -24.87
CA ALA A 50 -3.45 -11.33 -24.97
C ALA A 50 -3.77 -12.47 -23.99
N ASP A 51 -2.76 -13.29 -23.66
CA ASP A 51 -2.87 -14.42 -22.74
C ASP A 51 -3.13 -13.97 -21.29
N ASP A 52 -2.60 -12.81 -20.87
CA ASP A 52 -2.84 -12.25 -19.54
C ASP A 52 -4.26 -11.71 -19.37
N GLU A 53 -4.80 -11.05 -20.40
CA GLU A 53 -6.18 -10.57 -20.43
C GLU A 53 -7.17 -11.75 -20.43
N GLN A 54 -6.94 -12.75 -21.28
CA GLN A 54 -7.76 -13.97 -21.31
C GLN A 54 -7.68 -14.77 -20.02
N THR A 55 -6.53 -14.76 -19.33
CA THR A 55 -6.40 -15.35 -17.99
C THR A 55 -7.24 -14.57 -16.98
N SER A 56 -7.13 -13.25 -16.95
CA SER A 56 -7.92 -12.38 -16.06
C SER A 56 -9.44 -12.61 -16.22
N ILE A 57 -9.93 -12.59 -17.48
CA ILE A 57 -11.35 -12.83 -17.81
C ILE A 57 -11.82 -14.22 -17.37
N ARG A 58 -10.98 -15.25 -17.58
CA ARG A 58 -11.27 -16.63 -17.19
C ARG A 58 -11.34 -16.81 -15.69
N ILE A 59 -10.37 -16.26 -14.94
CA ILE A 59 -10.37 -16.33 -13.47
C ILE A 59 -11.60 -15.63 -12.90
N TYR A 60 -11.92 -14.42 -13.38
CA TYR A 60 -13.12 -13.71 -12.93
C TYR A 60 -14.38 -14.55 -13.15
N ARG A 61 -14.66 -14.99 -14.39
CA ARG A 61 -15.86 -15.78 -14.73
C ARG A 61 -15.98 -17.12 -13.99
N GLN A 62 -14.85 -17.71 -13.60
CA GLN A 62 -14.83 -18.99 -12.88
C GLN A 62 -15.09 -18.77 -11.39
N ALA A 63 -14.51 -17.74 -10.78
CA ALA A 63 -14.51 -17.55 -9.33
C ALA A 63 -15.60 -16.59 -8.82
N SER A 64 -15.99 -15.56 -9.58
CA SER A 64 -16.99 -14.57 -9.14
C SER A 64 -18.31 -15.16 -8.62
N PRO A 65 -18.87 -16.26 -9.18
CA PRO A 65 -20.13 -16.80 -8.68
C PRO A 65 -20.03 -17.39 -7.27
N ALA A 66 -18.82 -17.77 -6.86
CA ALA A 66 -18.49 -18.34 -5.55
C ALA A 66 -17.98 -17.28 -4.54
N VAL A 67 -17.88 -16.01 -4.94
CA VAL A 67 -17.53 -14.89 -4.05
C VAL A 67 -18.81 -14.23 -3.56
N VAL A 68 -18.98 -14.20 -2.25
CA VAL A 68 -20.20 -13.69 -1.59
C VAL A 68 -19.93 -12.38 -0.88
N ALA A 69 -20.93 -11.51 -0.84
CA ALA A 69 -20.96 -10.38 0.09
C ALA A 69 -21.58 -10.85 1.42
N ILE A 70 -20.97 -10.43 2.53
CA ILE A 70 -21.41 -10.77 3.89
C ILE A 70 -21.84 -9.50 4.60
N ASP A 71 -23.03 -9.54 5.21
CA ASP A 71 -23.57 -8.51 6.08
C ASP A 71 -23.90 -9.13 7.45
N ALA A 72 -23.15 -8.70 8.47
CA ALA A 72 -23.27 -9.11 9.86
C ALA A 72 -23.97 -8.05 10.73
N GLY A 73 -24.59 -7.03 10.12
CA GLY A 73 -25.28 -5.92 10.79
C GLY A 73 -24.33 -4.85 11.37
N GLU A 74 -23.34 -5.25 12.17
CA GLU A 74 -22.27 -4.37 12.67
C GLU A 74 -20.98 -4.40 11.82
N GLY A 75 -20.93 -5.28 10.81
CA GLY A 75 -19.77 -5.44 9.93
C GLY A 75 -20.18 -5.94 8.55
N THR A 76 -19.41 -5.57 7.53
CA THR A 76 -19.61 -6.02 6.14
C THR A 76 -18.30 -6.42 5.50
N GLY A 77 -18.33 -7.42 4.63
CA GLY A 77 -17.14 -7.92 3.95
C GLY A 77 -17.45 -8.86 2.80
N SER A 78 -16.46 -9.66 2.43
CA SER A 78 -16.56 -10.70 1.41
C SER A 78 -16.27 -12.08 1.99
N GLY A 79 -16.65 -13.13 1.26
CA GLY A 79 -16.33 -14.51 1.58
C GLY A 79 -16.11 -15.35 0.33
N SER A 80 -15.47 -16.50 0.50
CA SER A 80 -15.24 -17.51 -0.53
C SER A 80 -16.05 -18.75 -0.20
N ILE A 81 -16.99 -19.16 -1.05
CA ILE A 81 -17.64 -20.47 -0.93
C ILE A 81 -16.60 -21.54 -1.29
N ILE A 82 -16.30 -22.45 -0.36
CA ILE A 82 -15.25 -23.48 -0.51
C ILE A 82 -15.80 -24.91 -0.59
N THR A 83 -17.07 -25.15 -0.22
CA THR A 83 -17.75 -26.44 -0.40
C THR A 83 -19.09 -26.29 -1.11
N ALA A 84 -19.54 -27.36 -1.79
CA ALA A 84 -20.77 -27.33 -2.59
C ALA A 84 -22.04 -27.22 -1.74
N GLU A 85 -21.94 -27.59 -0.45
CA GLU A 85 -22.95 -27.52 0.58
C GLU A 85 -23.14 -26.07 1.11
N GLY A 86 -22.20 -25.17 0.82
CA GLY A 86 -22.29 -23.76 1.18
C GLY A 86 -21.44 -23.33 2.37
N LEU A 87 -20.33 -24.01 2.66
CA LEU A 87 -19.33 -23.51 3.60
C LEU A 87 -18.59 -22.31 3.00
N VAL A 88 -18.61 -21.18 3.69
CA VAL A 88 -17.98 -19.92 3.31
C VAL A 88 -16.83 -19.61 4.27
N LEU A 89 -15.66 -19.33 3.71
CA LEU A 89 -14.50 -18.81 4.42
C LEU A 89 -14.46 -17.27 4.32
N THR A 90 -14.24 -16.58 5.44
CA THR A 90 -14.11 -15.12 5.52
C THR A 90 -13.15 -14.73 6.64
N ASN A 91 -12.97 -13.43 6.94
CA ASN A 91 -12.24 -12.98 8.13
C ASN A 91 -13.11 -13.03 9.39
N ALA A 92 -12.48 -13.27 10.55
CA ALA A 92 -13.19 -13.24 11.83
C ALA A 92 -13.70 -11.83 12.16
N HIS A 93 -12.95 -10.77 11.84
CA HIS A 93 -13.37 -9.40 12.11
C HIS A 93 -14.66 -8.98 11.38
N VAL A 94 -14.99 -9.61 10.24
CA VAL A 94 -16.22 -9.33 9.48
C VAL A 94 -17.46 -9.81 10.23
N VAL A 95 -17.38 -10.92 10.96
CA VAL A 95 -18.54 -11.59 11.58
C VAL A 95 -18.50 -11.68 13.11
N ARG A 96 -17.42 -11.19 13.74
CA ARG A 96 -17.09 -11.32 15.17
C ARG A 96 -18.19 -11.13 16.22
N ASN A 97 -19.21 -10.32 15.94
CA ASN A 97 -20.29 -9.97 16.87
C ASN A 97 -21.61 -10.64 16.48
N ALA A 98 -21.65 -11.35 15.36
CA ALA A 98 -22.80 -12.04 14.81
C ALA A 98 -22.70 -13.56 15.04
N ARG A 99 -23.86 -14.19 15.25
CA ARG A 99 -24.02 -15.66 15.19
C ARG A 99 -24.61 -16.13 13.87
N THR A 100 -25.37 -15.24 13.23
CA THR A 100 -26.01 -15.47 11.94
C THR A 100 -25.86 -14.19 11.11
N VAL A 101 -25.57 -14.33 9.83
CA VAL A 101 -25.28 -13.24 8.88
C VAL A 101 -26.16 -13.37 7.64
N THR A 102 -26.27 -12.29 6.86
CA THR A 102 -26.83 -12.35 5.50
C THR A 102 -25.70 -12.57 4.51
N VAL A 103 -25.81 -13.62 3.69
CA VAL A 103 -24.86 -13.98 2.63
C VAL A 103 -25.53 -13.71 1.28
N ARG A 104 -24.92 -12.87 0.43
CA ARG A 104 -25.43 -12.52 -0.91
C ARG A 104 -24.48 -13.01 -2.01
N LEU A 105 -25.01 -13.79 -2.95
CA LEU A 105 -24.30 -14.31 -4.12
C LEU A 105 -24.27 -13.28 -5.26
N GLU A 106 -23.38 -13.49 -6.25
CA GLU A 106 -23.28 -12.66 -7.48
C GLU A 106 -24.63 -12.57 -8.23
N ASP A 107 -25.39 -13.66 -8.28
CA ASP A 107 -26.71 -13.71 -8.93
C ASP A 107 -27.84 -12.97 -8.17
N GLY A 108 -27.50 -12.33 -7.05
CA GLY A 108 -28.42 -11.54 -6.23
C GLY A 108 -29.23 -12.36 -5.22
N ARG A 109 -29.14 -13.69 -5.20
CA ARG A 109 -29.76 -14.52 -4.15
C ARG A 109 -29.15 -14.18 -2.79
N GLN A 110 -30.01 -14.18 -1.77
CA GLN A 110 -29.63 -13.93 -0.38
C GLN A 110 -30.04 -15.11 0.48
N PHE A 111 -29.16 -15.50 1.40
CA PHE A 111 -29.37 -16.58 2.35
C PHE A 111 -28.99 -16.10 3.76
N GLN A 112 -29.55 -16.75 4.78
CA GLN A 112 -28.99 -16.67 6.12
C GLN A 112 -27.84 -17.66 6.22
N GLY A 113 -26.75 -17.29 6.89
CA GLY A 113 -25.63 -18.18 7.18
C GLY A 113 -25.29 -18.16 8.66
N ASP A 114 -25.00 -19.31 9.25
CA ASP A 114 -24.57 -19.42 10.65
C ASP A 114 -23.05 -19.39 10.75
N VAL A 115 -22.50 -18.64 11.71
CA VAL A 115 -21.06 -18.64 11.97
C VAL A 115 -20.71 -19.90 12.76
N VAL A 116 -20.03 -20.85 12.11
CA VAL A 116 -19.78 -22.22 12.64
C VAL A 116 -18.37 -22.40 13.23
N GLY A 117 -17.49 -21.42 13.11
CA GLY A 117 -16.18 -21.45 13.75
C GLY A 117 -15.33 -20.22 13.49
N TYR A 118 -14.38 -19.99 14.40
CA TYR A 118 -13.36 -18.95 14.34
C TYR A 118 -11.96 -19.54 14.43
N GLY A 119 -10.99 -18.87 13.80
CA GLY A 119 -9.58 -19.18 13.94
C GLY A 119 -9.10 -19.06 15.38
N GLU A 120 -8.11 -19.87 15.72
CA GLU A 120 -7.44 -19.85 17.03
C GLU A 120 -6.13 -19.06 16.97
N GLN A 121 -5.53 -18.79 18.13
CA GLN A 121 -4.23 -18.12 18.26
C GLN A 121 -4.16 -16.74 17.57
N GLY A 122 -5.30 -16.05 17.43
CA GLY A 122 -5.39 -14.74 16.78
C GLY A 122 -5.57 -14.78 15.25
N LEU A 123 -5.61 -15.97 14.62
CA LEU A 123 -5.83 -16.12 13.19
C LEU A 123 -7.19 -15.51 12.77
N ASP A 124 -7.15 -14.45 11.96
CA ASP A 124 -8.32 -13.68 11.55
C ASP A 124 -9.12 -14.36 10.42
N VAL A 125 -9.62 -15.56 10.69
CA VAL A 125 -10.52 -16.33 9.81
C VAL A 125 -11.77 -16.79 10.55
N ALA A 126 -12.88 -16.88 9.82
CA ALA A 126 -14.11 -17.50 10.30
C ALA A 126 -14.78 -18.30 9.18
N ALA A 127 -15.58 -19.26 9.59
CA ALA A 127 -16.38 -20.12 8.72
C ALA A 127 -17.87 -19.86 8.94
N ILE A 128 -18.62 -19.79 7.85
CA ILE A 128 -20.07 -19.60 7.83
C ILE A 128 -20.70 -20.73 7.02
N GLU A 129 -21.74 -21.36 7.54
CA GLU A 129 -22.53 -22.36 6.81
C GLU A 129 -23.81 -21.72 6.28
N ILE A 130 -23.99 -21.72 4.95
CA ILE A 130 -25.19 -21.17 4.31
C ILE A 130 -26.40 -22.09 4.56
N ARG A 131 -27.50 -21.52 5.07
CA ARG A 131 -28.80 -22.21 5.17
C ARG A 131 -29.45 -22.30 3.79
N GLY A 132 -29.00 -23.27 2.99
CA GLY A 132 -29.39 -23.45 1.59
C GLY A 132 -30.54 -24.42 1.34
N ASP A 133 -31.11 -25.08 2.36
CA ASP A 133 -32.17 -26.10 2.24
C ASP A 133 -31.91 -27.19 1.17
N GLY A 134 -30.65 -27.63 1.06
CA GLY A 134 -30.21 -28.64 0.08
C GLY A 134 -29.85 -28.09 -1.31
N ALA A 135 -29.77 -26.76 -1.48
CA ALA A 135 -29.15 -26.15 -2.64
C ALA A 135 -27.66 -26.51 -2.76
N THR A 136 -27.15 -26.56 -3.99
CA THR A 136 -25.71 -26.63 -4.27
C THR A 136 -25.17 -25.29 -4.71
N PHE A 137 -23.93 -25.02 -4.32
CA PHE A 137 -23.25 -23.75 -4.52
C PHE A 137 -22.00 -23.88 -5.41
N PRO A 138 -21.65 -22.85 -6.20
CA PRO A 138 -20.34 -22.79 -6.87
C PRO A 138 -19.22 -22.64 -5.83
N THR A 139 -18.03 -23.17 -6.12
CA THR A 139 -16.91 -23.22 -5.17
C THR A 139 -15.61 -22.66 -5.75
N ILE A 140 -14.75 -22.15 -4.86
CA ILE A 140 -13.35 -21.84 -5.14
C ILE A 140 -12.49 -23.00 -4.63
N PRO A 141 -11.69 -23.68 -5.48
CA PRO A 141 -10.78 -24.72 -5.04
C PRO A 141 -9.62 -24.13 -4.23
N LEU A 142 -9.12 -24.86 -3.24
CA LEU A 142 -7.95 -24.44 -2.45
C LEU A 142 -6.65 -24.74 -3.22
N ALA A 143 -5.67 -23.85 -3.15
CA ALA A 143 -4.32 -24.13 -3.65
C ALA A 143 -3.58 -25.06 -2.68
N ALA A 144 -2.65 -25.86 -3.19
CA ALA A 144 -1.82 -26.71 -2.35
C ALA A 144 -0.91 -25.88 -1.43
N PRO A 145 -0.67 -26.29 -0.16
CA PRO A 145 0.28 -25.65 0.74
C PRO A 145 1.67 -25.47 0.14
N GLY A 146 2.33 -24.35 0.45
CA GLY A 146 3.65 -24.01 -0.08
C GLY A 146 3.74 -23.86 -1.60
N SER A 147 2.63 -23.82 -2.34
CA SER A 147 2.64 -23.62 -3.81
C SER A 147 2.75 -22.16 -4.25
N VAL A 148 2.60 -21.21 -3.31
CA VAL A 148 2.66 -19.77 -3.54
C VAL A 148 4.11 -19.33 -3.76
N GLN A 149 4.35 -18.49 -4.78
CA GLN A 149 5.67 -18.00 -5.16
C GLN A 149 5.64 -16.49 -5.41
N VAL A 150 6.67 -15.78 -4.92
CA VAL A 150 6.88 -14.35 -5.20
C VAL A 150 7.01 -14.14 -6.72
N GLY A 151 6.37 -13.09 -7.23
CA GLY A 151 6.32 -12.75 -8.65
C GLY A 151 5.21 -13.45 -9.46
N GLN A 152 4.49 -14.43 -8.91
CA GLN A 152 3.32 -15.00 -9.60
C GLN A 152 2.17 -13.98 -9.63
N ARG A 153 1.32 -14.01 -10.67
CA ARG A 153 0.08 -13.22 -10.70
C ARG A 153 -0.84 -13.58 -9.54
N ALA A 154 -1.41 -12.55 -8.93
CA ALA A 154 -2.41 -12.64 -7.88
C ALA A 154 -3.67 -11.88 -8.31
N PHE A 155 -4.84 -12.46 -8.06
CA PHE A 155 -6.14 -11.88 -8.43
C PHE A 155 -7.01 -11.81 -7.18
N ALA A 156 -7.40 -10.61 -6.77
CA ALA A 156 -8.28 -10.41 -5.64
C ALA A 156 -9.71 -10.11 -6.14
N ILE A 157 -10.69 -10.75 -5.50
CA ILE A 157 -12.12 -10.52 -5.76
C ILE A 157 -12.79 -10.12 -4.45
N GLY A 158 -13.68 -9.13 -4.50
CA GLY A 158 -14.44 -8.72 -3.33
C GLY A 158 -15.59 -7.79 -3.64
N ASN A 159 -16.22 -7.26 -2.59
CA ASN A 159 -17.45 -6.49 -2.66
C ASN A 159 -17.30 -5.12 -1.94
N PRO A 160 -16.29 -4.32 -2.29
CA PRO A 160 -15.99 -3.06 -1.62
C PRO A 160 -17.12 -2.05 -1.83
N PHE A 161 -17.53 -1.37 -0.75
CA PHE A 161 -18.57 -0.33 -0.77
C PHE A 161 -19.91 -0.74 -1.42
N GLY A 162 -20.22 -2.05 -1.47
CA GLY A 162 -21.40 -2.59 -2.15
C GLY A 162 -21.26 -2.74 -3.67
N LEU A 163 -20.09 -2.41 -4.24
CA LEU A 163 -19.73 -2.69 -5.64
C LEU A 163 -19.36 -4.17 -5.79
N GLN A 164 -20.39 -4.99 -5.90
CA GLN A 164 -20.29 -6.44 -5.94
C GLN A 164 -19.47 -6.92 -7.14
N GLY A 165 -18.52 -7.85 -6.92
CA GLY A 165 -17.66 -8.40 -7.97
C GLY A 165 -16.51 -7.47 -8.40
N THR A 166 -15.99 -6.63 -7.50
CA THR A 166 -14.77 -5.86 -7.80
C THR A 166 -13.59 -6.82 -7.96
N PHE A 167 -12.88 -6.68 -9.08
CA PHE A 167 -11.76 -7.54 -9.48
C PHE A 167 -10.48 -6.72 -9.64
N THR A 168 -9.42 -7.08 -8.92
CA THR A 168 -8.14 -6.39 -8.97
C THR A 168 -7.00 -7.39 -9.20
N VAL A 169 -6.00 -6.97 -9.97
CA VAL A 169 -4.90 -7.82 -10.44
C VAL A 169 -3.58 -7.23 -9.99
N GLY A 170 -2.67 -8.10 -9.55
CA GLY A 170 -1.30 -7.78 -9.18
C GLY A 170 -0.43 -9.03 -9.21
N ILE A 171 0.56 -9.06 -8.34
CA ILE A 171 1.47 -10.19 -8.08
C ILE A 171 1.54 -10.49 -6.58
N VAL A 172 2.10 -11.66 -6.24
CA VAL A 172 2.65 -11.89 -4.90
C VAL A 172 3.96 -11.12 -4.77
N SER A 173 3.96 -10.04 -3.98
CA SER A 173 5.11 -9.14 -3.81
C SER A 173 6.11 -9.68 -2.78
N ARG A 174 5.63 -10.34 -1.72
CA ARG A 174 6.44 -10.99 -0.68
C ARG A 174 5.62 -12.10 -0.01
N ILE A 175 6.29 -13.13 0.49
CA ILE A 175 5.70 -14.14 1.39
C ILE A 175 6.40 -13.98 2.73
N ASP A 176 5.61 -13.82 3.78
CA ASP A 176 6.06 -13.71 5.16
C ASP A 176 5.68 -15.01 5.90
N SER A 177 6.55 -16.02 5.81
CA SER A 177 6.28 -17.35 6.36
C SER A 177 6.31 -17.41 7.88
N GLU A 178 6.87 -16.39 8.56
CA GLU A 178 6.84 -16.30 10.03
C GLU A 178 5.47 -15.80 10.51
N ARG A 179 4.86 -14.85 9.79
CA ARG A 179 3.51 -14.33 10.07
C ARG A 179 2.41 -15.11 9.35
N GLY A 180 2.75 -15.95 8.38
CA GLY A 180 1.79 -16.68 7.54
C GLY A 180 1.00 -15.78 6.58
N LEU A 181 1.63 -14.70 6.09
CA LEU A 181 0.99 -13.68 5.27
C LEU A 181 1.58 -13.61 3.86
N ILE A 182 0.70 -13.41 2.87
CA ILE A 182 1.06 -13.05 1.51
C ILE A 182 0.90 -11.53 1.36
N GLN A 183 1.96 -10.84 0.97
CA GLN A 183 1.91 -9.45 0.54
C GLN A 183 1.66 -9.38 -0.97
N THR A 184 0.77 -8.50 -1.42
CA THR A 184 0.41 -8.32 -2.84
C THR A 184 0.24 -6.84 -3.17
N ASP A 185 0.52 -6.46 -4.41
CA ASP A 185 0.18 -5.14 -4.98
C ASP A 185 -1.21 -5.12 -5.64
N ALA A 186 -1.91 -6.26 -5.70
CA ALA A 186 -3.31 -6.32 -6.09
C ALA A 186 -4.14 -5.45 -5.13
N ALA A 187 -4.94 -4.54 -5.68
CA ALA A 187 -5.59 -3.50 -4.88
C ALA A 187 -6.67 -4.07 -3.93
N ILE A 188 -6.29 -4.35 -2.69
CA ILE A 188 -7.19 -4.68 -1.59
C ILE A 188 -7.75 -3.38 -1.00
N ASN A 189 -9.06 -3.30 -0.79
CA ASN A 189 -9.78 -2.13 -0.27
C ASN A 189 -10.82 -2.58 0.77
N PRO A 190 -11.39 -1.67 1.60
CA PRO A 190 -12.47 -2.00 2.53
C PRO A 190 -13.62 -2.74 1.83
N GLY A 191 -13.95 -3.94 2.30
CA GLY A 191 -14.94 -4.85 1.71
C GLY A 191 -14.38 -5.92 0.75
N ASN A 192 -13.09 -5.88 0.41
CA ASN A 192 -12.37 -7.07 -0.09
C ASN A 192 -11.99 -8.04 1.04
N SER A 193 -11.96 -7.58 2.30
CA SER A 193 -11.70 -8.41 3.49
C SER A 193 -12.59 -9.65 3.51
N GLY A 194 -11.97 -10.82 3.72
CA GLY A 194 -12.59 -12.15 3.69
C GLY A 194 -12.79 -12.74 2.29
N GLY A 195 -12.64 -11.93 1.23
CA GLY A 195 -12.67 -12.39 -0.15
C GLY A 195 -11.38 -13.13 -0.55
N PRO A 196 -11.39 -13.82 -1.70
CA PRO A 196 -10.26 -14.63 -2.13
C PRO A 196 -9.09 -13.81 -2.70
N LEU A 197 -7.86 -14.24 -2.40
CA LEU A 197 -6.69 -14.04 -3.24
C LEU A 197 -6.45 -15.33 -4.04
N LEU A 198 -6.46 -15.22 -5.38
CA LEU A 198 -6.40 -16.34 -6.31
C LEU A 198 -5.11 -16.36 -7.12
N ASN A 199 -4.66 -17.54 -7.53
CA ASN A 199 -3.61 -17.73 -8.53
C ASN A 199 -4.15 -17.84 -9.97
N SER A 200 -3.27 -17.97 -10.96
CA SER A 200 -3.63 -18.13 -12.39
C SER A 200 -4.36 -19.43 -12.77
N ARG A 201 -4.65 -20.33 -11.80
CA ARG A 201 -5.52 -21.50 -11.96
C ARG A 201 -6.92 -21.28 -11.35
N GLY A 202 -7.14 -20.16 -10.65
CA GLY A 202 -8.39 -19.86 -9.94
C GLY A 202 -8.47 -20.54 -8.57
N GLU A 203 -7.33 -20.96 -8.03
CA GLU A 203 -7.25 -21.59 -6.70
C GLU A 203 -6.97 -20.53 -5.62
N LEU A 204 -7.59 -20.69 -4.45
CA LEU A 204 -7.39 -19.85 -3.28
C LEU A 204 -5.98 -20.02 -2.72
N ILE A 205 -5.14 -18.99 -2.86
CA ILE A 205 -3.81 -18.93 -2.25
C ILE A 205 -3.83 -18.21 -0.89
N GLY A 206 -4.83 -17.38 -0.63
CA GLY A 206 -5.03 -16.78 0.68
C GLY A 206 -6.37 -16.06 0.83
N VAL A 207 -6.73 -15.73 2.08
CA VAL A 207 -7.91 -14.93 2.41
C VAL A 207 -7.46 -13.48 2.53
N ASN A 208 -7.95 -12.59 1.66
CA ASN A 208 -7.67 -11.15 1.75
C ASN A 208 -8.03 -10.67 3.16
N THR A 209 -7.05 -10.17 3.91
CA THR A 209 -7.32 -9.47 5.17
C THR A 209 -7.08 -7.99 4.94
N SER A 210 -7.60 -7.13 5.82
CA SER A 210 -7.51 -5.69 5.64
C SER A 210 -6.06 -5.23 5.59
N ILE A 211 -5.68 -4.72 4.43
CA ILE A 211 -4.69 -3.67 4.16
C ILE A 211 -4.05 -2.97 5.37
N PHE A 212 -2.75 -2.69 5.18
CA PHE A 212 -2.10 -1.53 5.77
C PHE A 212 -2.64 -0.26 5.08
N THR A 213 -3.76 0.29 5.57
CA THR A 213 -4.24 1.63 5.14
C THR A 213 -4.14 2.69 6.22
N THR A 214 -3.74 3.86 5.77
CA THR A 214 -3.74 5.15 6.47
C THR A 214 -5.15 5.74 6.68
N GLY A 215 -6.12 4.92 7.10
CA GLY A 215 -7.49 5.35 7.46
C GLY A 215 -8.61 4.45 6.96
N ALA A 216 -9.79 4.55 7.60
CA ALA A 216 -11.01 3.81 7.19
C ALA A 216 -11.56 4.23 5.80
N ASN A 217 -11.11 5.39 5.29
CA ASN A 217 -11.35 5.88 3.93
C ASN A 217 -10.06 5.83 3.07
N GLY A 218 -9.05 5.04 3.48
CA GLY A 218 -7.87 4.75 2.70
C GLY A 218 -8.19 3.80 1.56
N GLY A 219 -7.75 4.15 0.34
CA GLY A 219 -7.69 3.20 -0.76
C GLY A 219 -6.36 2.45 -0.75
N SER A 220 -6.27 1.36 -1.50
CA SER A 220 -5.04 0.60 -1.67
C SER A 220 -3.89 1.47 -2.21
N ILE A 221 -2.71 1.35 -1.59
CA ILE A 221 -1.46 2.01 -2.00
C ILE A 221 -0.48 1.03 -2.65
N GLY A 222 -0.97 -0.11 -3.17
CA GLY A 222 -0.11 -1.18 -3.71
C GLY A 222 0.54 -2.08 -2.64
N ILE A 223 0.03 -2.03 -1.39
CA ILE A 223 0.43 -2.93 -0.29
C ILE A 223 -0.85 -3.52 0.34
N GLY A 224 -1.25 -4.69 -0.15
CA GLY A 224 -2.31 -5.52 0.41
C GLY A 224 -1.74 -6.77 1.08
N PHE A 225 -2.53 -7.37 1.98
CA PHE A 225 -2.18 -8.60 2.68
C PHE A 225 -3.30 -9.66 2.55
N ALA A 226 -2.90 -10.92 2.51
CA ALA A 226 -3.80 -12.06 2.63
C ALA A 226 -3.21 -13.10 3.58
N ILE A 227 -4.06 -13.74 4.38
CA ILE A 227 -3.69 -14.87 5.23
C ILE A 227 -3.42 -16.05 4.28
N GLU A 228 -2.21 -16.61 4.31
CA GLU A 228 -1.81 -17.71 3.44
C GLU A 228 -2.68 -18.95 3.68
N ILE A 229 -3.10 -19.64 2.61
CA ILE A 229 -3.99 -20.80 2.71
C ILE A 229 -3.47 -21.91 3.63
N GLN A 230 -2.14 -22.06 3.73
CA GLN A 230 -1.46 -22.99 4.64
C GLN A 230 -1.77 -22.75 6.12
N GLN A 231 -2.04 -21.50 6.53
CA GLN A 231 -2.44 -21.17 7.90
C GLN A 231 -3.91 -21.52 8.17
N VAL A 232 -4.72 -21.64 7.11
CA VAL A 232 -6.17 -21.83 7.19
C VAL A 232 -6.55 -23.32 7.21
N GLU A 233 -5.72 -24.21 6.67
CA GLU A 233 -5.99 -25.66 6.67
C GLU A 233 -6.27 -26.26 8.07
N PRO A 234 -5.50 -25.96 9.14
CA PRO A 234 -5.80 -26.49 10.47
C PRO A 234 -7.15 -26.01 11.01
N PHE A 235 -7.55 -24.78 10.67
CA PHE A 235 -8.85 -24.22 11.02
C PHE A 235 -9.98 -24.94 10.27
N LEU A 236 -9.85 -25.16 8.96
CA LEU A 236 -10.86 -25.88 8.17
C LEU A 236 -11.04 -27.32 8.65
N ALA A 237 -9.95 -28.01 9.00
CA ALA A 237 -10.01 -29.34 9.60
C ALA A 237 -10.75 -29.34 10.96
N ALA A 238 -10.59 -28.30 11.77
CA ALA A 238 -11.33 -28.14 13.02
C ALA A 238 -12.82 -27.82 12.79
N VAL A 239 -13.16 -27.06 11.74
CA VAL A 239 -14.56 -26.81 11.35
C VAL A 239 -15.23 -28.10 10.88
N GLU A 240 -14.59 -28.88 10.01
CA GLU A 240 -15.09 -30.18 9.54
C GLU A 240 -15.31 -31.17 10.70
N GLN A 241 -14.45 -31.14 11.72
CA GLN A 241 -14.57 -31.99 12.91
C GLN A 241 -15.55 -31.45 13.96
N GLY A 242 -16.13 -30.26 13.77
CA GLY A 242 -16.98 -29.60 14.77
C GLY A 242 -16.24 -29.19 16.05
N THR A 243 -14.91 -29.08 16.00
CA THR A 243 -14.04 -28.71 17.12
C THR A 243 -13.59 -27.25 17.09
N ALA A 244 -13.85 -26.53 15.99
CA ALA A 244 -13.50 -25.11 15.87
C ALA A 244 -14.13 -24.25 16.97
N THR A 245 -13.34 -23.30 17.47
CA THR A 245 -13.75 -22.39 18.54
C THR A 245 -14.92 -21.51 18.12
N GLN A 246 -15.95 -21.42 18.98
CA GLN A 246 -17.24 -20.73 18.71
C GLN A 246 -17.27 -19.25 19.13
N VAL A 247 -16.13 -18.70 19.55
CA VAL A 247 -15.98 -17.30 20.00
C VAL A 247 -14.76 -16.71 19.31
N ALA A 248 -14.91 -15.55 18.65
CA ALA A 248 -13.79 -14.88 18.00
C ALA A 248 -12.62 -14.64 18.98
N THR A 249 -11.53 -15.38 18.81
CA THR A 249 -10.29 -15.18 19.60
C THR A 249 -9.48 -13.98 19.10
N THR A 250 -9.75 -13.55 17.86
CA THR A 250 -9.42 -12.21 17.36
C THR A 250 -10.07 -11.16 18.24
N GLY A 251 -9.29 -10.67 19.20
CA GLY A 251 -9.60 -9.44 19.91
C GLY A 251 -9.90 -8.36 18.88
N SER A 252 -11.12 -7.81 18.91
CA SER A 252 -11.36 -6.53 18.27
C SER A 252 -10.35 -5.56 18.82
N MET A 253 -9.81 -4.70 17.97
CA MET A 253 -9.21 -3.46 18.41
C MET A 253 -10.33 -2.52 18.94
N ARG A 254 -10.97 -2.92 20.05
CA ARG A 254 -11.61 -2.00 20.97
C ARG A 254 -10.47 -1.32 21.70
N LEU A 255 -9.98 -0.24 21.11
CA LEU A 255 -8.97 0.61 21.73
C LEU A 255 -9.56 1.13 23.05
N GLY A 256 -9.08 0.57 24.16
CA GLY A 256 -9.76 0.62 25.45
C GLY A 256 -10.68 -0.60 25.68
N ASP A 257 -10.08 -1.74 26.01
CA ASP A 257 -10.84 -2.81 26.67
C ASP A 257 -11.35 -2.31 28.03
N ARG A 258 -12.53 -2.77 28.48
CA ARG A 258 -13.12 -2.35 29.76
C ARG A 258 -12.22 -2.67 30.97
N ASN A 259 -11.29 -3.61 30.82
CA ASN A 259 -10.32 -3.99 31.85
C ASN A 259 -8.97 -3.23 31.75
N ARG A 260 -8.72 -2.52 30.65
CA ARG A 260 -7.50 -1.73 30.39
C ARG A 260 -7.87 -0.41 29.68
N PRO A 261 -8.37 0.60 30.41
CA PRO A 261 -8.72 1.89 29.82
C PRO A 261 -7.48 2.61 29.26
N PRO A 262 -7.64 3.45 28.22
CA PRO A 262 -6.55 4.26 27.68
C PRO A 262 -5.89 5.16 28.73
N ILE A 263 -4.57 5.35 28.60
CA ILE A 263 -3.79 6.25 29.45
C ILE A 263 -4.03 7.69 29.00
N ALA A 264 -4.58 8.55 29.86
CA ALA A 264 -4.80 9.95 29.52
C ALA A 264 -3.46 10.68 29.25
N ILE A 265 -3.36 11.38 28.12
CA ILE A 265 -2.24 12.26 27.77
C ILE A 265 -2.75 13.67 27.45
N THR A 266 -2.08 14.68 27.98
CA THR A 266 -2.49 16.08 27.84
C THR A 266 -1.82 16.71 26.62
N VAL A 267 -2.61 17.26 25.69
CA VAL A 267 -2.10 18.07 24.57
C VAL A 267 -1.32 19.27 25.11
N ASN A 268 -0.13 19.53 24.55
CA ASN A 268 0.85 20.52 25.03
C ASN A 268 1.40 20.24 26.45
N GLY A 269 1.14 19.06 27.02
CA GLY A 269 1.70 18.62 28.28
C GLY A 269 3.19 18.24 28.21
N PRO A 270 3.76 17.83 29.36
CA PRO A 270 5.06 17.15 29.40
C PRO A 270 4.98 15.81 28.64
N ALA A 271 6.13 15.33 28.16
CA ALA A 271 6.22 13.98 27.62
C ALA A 271 5.95 12.93 28.73
N VAL A 272 5.28 11.84 28.35
CA VAL A 272 4.96 10.70 29.22
C VAL A 272 5.92 9.56 28.89
N THR A 273 6.55 8.97 29.89
CA THR A 273 7.36 7.75 29.72
C THR A 273 6.46 6.53 29.68
N GLY A 274 6.67 5.64 28.70
CA GLY A 274 6.03 4.33 28.62
C GLY A 274 7.06 3.21 28.46
N GLN A 275 6.57 1.98 28.53
CA GLN A 275 7.35 0.76 28.35
C GLN A 275 6.51 -0.28 27.60
N LEU A 276 7.14 -0.96 26.65
CA LEU A 276 6.62 -2.16 25.99
C LEU A 276 7.31 -3.40 26.56
N ASP A 277 6.53 -4.43 26.85
CA ASP A 277 6.99 -5.74 27.34
C ASP A 277 5.89 -6.81 27.17
N ALA A 278 6.18 -8.05 27.58
CA ALA A 278 5.25 -9.18 27.49
C ALA A 278 3.96 -9.05 28.32
N SER A 279 3.78 -7.97 29.09
CA SER A 279 2.53 -7.62 29.78
C SER A 279 1.72 -6.54 29.06
N SER A 280 2.26 -5.94 28.00
CA SER A 280 1.61 -4.93 27.15
C SER A 280 0.47 -5.54 26.32
N GLN A 281 -0.25 -4.73 25.55
CA GLN A 281 -1.22 -5.27 24.59
C GLN A 281 -0.48 -5.75 23.34
N VAL A 282 -1.01 -6.76 22.66
CA VAL A 282 -0.40 -7.36 21.46
C VAL A 282 -1.31 -7.09 20.27
N LEU A 283 -0.79 -6.51 19.19
CA LEU A 283 -1.55 -6.36 17.94
C LEU A 283 -1.73 -7.73 17.28
N PRO A 284 -2.97 -8.24 17.06
CA PRO A 284 -3.16 -9.59 16.52
C PRO A 284 -2.67 -9.80 15.08
N VAL A 285 -2.36 -8.72 14.36
CA VAL A 285 -1.98 -8.74 12.93
C VAL A 285 -0.47 -8.99 12.72
N ASP A 286 0.37 -8.62 13.67
CA ASP A 286 1.84 -8.68 13.57
C ASP A 286 2.54 -9.11 14.87
N ASN A 287 1.82 -9.30 15.97
CA ASN A 287 2.31 -9.57 17.32
C ASN A 287 3.25 -8.50 17.91
N SER A 288 3.17 -7.25 17.45
CA SER A 288 3.89 -6.13 18.09
C SER A 288 3.28 -5.74 19.44
N TYR A 289 4.07 -5.15 20.33
CA TYR A 289 3.59 -4.68 21.64
C TYR A 289 3.13 -3.23 21.56
N PHE A 290 1.95 -2.92 22.11
CA PHE A 290 1.46 -1.55 22.17
C PHE A 290 0.82 -1.17 23.52
N ASN A 291 0.85 0.14 23.79
CA ASN A 291 0.02 0.79 24.80
C ASN A 291 -0.92 1.81 24.14
N VAL A 292 -2.10 2.01 24.74
CA VAL A 292 -3.10 2.97 24.24
C VAL A 292 -3.14 4.20 25.12
N TYR A 293 -2.98 5.37 24.52
CA TYR A 293 -3.18 6.67 25.15
C TYR A 293 -4.41 7.37 24.57
N ALA A 294 -4.97 8.34 25.29
CA ALA A 294 -6.12 9.12 24.84
C ALA A 294 -5.97 10.61 25.15
N PHE A 295 -6.43 11.46 24.23
CA PHE A 295 -6.52 12.92 24.40
C PHE A 295 -7.79 13.48 23.76
N GLU A 296 -8.29 14.62 24.23
CA GLU A 296 -9.37 15.36 23.59
C GLU A 296 -8.81 16.35 22.57
N GLY A 297 -9.37 16.38 21.35
CA GLY A 297 -8.96 17.29 20.28
C GLY A 297 -10.14 17.90 19.54
N SER A 298 -9.91 19.01 18.84
CA SER A 298 -10.94 19.76 18.11
C SER A 298 -10.81 19.63 16.58
N ALA A 299 -11.92 19.59 15.86
CA ALA A 299 -11.92 19.60 14.40
C ALA A 299 -11.19 20.82 13.84
N GLY A 300 -10.27 20.60 12.90
CA GLY A 300 -9.40 21.63 12.32
C GLY A 300 -8.17 22.00 13.15
N GLU A 301 -7.95 21.38 14.31
CA GLU A 301 -6.78 21.62 15.14
C GLU A 301 -5.54 20.90 14.59
N PRO A 302 -4.43 21.60 14.30
CA PRO A 302 -3.17 20.99 13.91
C PRO A 302 -2.44 20.41 15.13
N VAL A 303 -2.16 19.10 15.10
CA VAL A 303 -1.43 18.38 16.16
C VAL A 303 -0.18 17.67 15.65
N THR A 304 0.79 17.50 16.53
CA THR A 304 1.95 16.62 16.38
C THR A 304 1.97 15.62 17.52
N VAL A 305 1.98 14.33 17.21
CA VAL A 305 2.26 13.23 18.13
C VAL A 305 3.69 12.78 17.86
N GLU A 306 4.50 12.65 18.92
CA GLU A 306 5.91 12.25 18.83
C GLU A 306 6.21 11.16 19.85
N MET A 307 6.81 10.06 19.38
CA MET A 307 7.27 8.93 20.18
C MET A 307 8.76 8.75 19.93
N ARG A 308 9.56 8.73 21.00
CA ARG A 308 11.00 8.57 20.91
C ARG A 308 11.51 7.37 21.69
N SER A 309 12.45 6.62 21.13
CA SER A 309 13.12 5.52 21.81
C SER A 309 14.55 5.30 21.33
N SER A 310 15.38 4.78 22.24
CA SER A 310 16.69 4.21 21.94
C SER A 310 16.73 2.69 22.23
N GLU A 311 15.58 2.08 22.49
CA GLU A 311 15.43 0.69 22.96
C GLU A 311 14.48 -0.15 22.08
N ILE A 312 13.58 0.50 21.33
CA ILE A 312 12.67 -0.12 20.37
C ILE A 312 12.66 0.66 19.06
N ASP A 313 12.34 -0.02 17.96
CA ASP A 313 11.91 0.61 16.72
C ASP A 313 10.48 1.16 16.90
N SER A 314 10.31 2.49 16.91
CA SER A 314 9.05 3.11 17.34
C SER A 314 8.02 3.11 16.21
N PHE A 315 6.77 2.78 16.51
CA PHE A 315 5.67 2.93 15.54
C PHE A 315 4.45 3.59 16.20
N LEU A 316 3.93 4.64 15.56
CA LEU A 316 2.77 5.38 16.01
C LEU A 316 1.55 5.11 15.13
N ILE A 317 0.39 4.99 15.77
CA ILE A 317 -0.92 5.01 15.09
C ILE A 317 -1.83 5.99 15.84
N LEU A 318 -2.35 7.00 15.14
CA LEU A 318 -3.33 7.96 15.67
C LEU A 318 -4.73 7.64 15.12
N VAL A 319 -5.71 7.50 16.01
CA VAL A 319 -7.09 7.09 15.70
C VAL A 319 -8.08 8.14 16.19
N ALA A 320 -9.08 8.45 15.37
CA ALA A 320 -10.12 9.45 15.59
C ALA A 320 -11.29 8.92 16.44
N PRO A 321 -12.19 9.80 16.92
CA PRO A 321 -13.34 9.42 17.75
C PRO A 321 -14.33 8.46 17.08
N ASP A 322 -14.36 8.43 15.74
CA ASP A 322 -15.17 7.51 14.93
C ASP A 322 -14.49 6.15 14.68
N GLY A 323 -13.27 5.95 15.19
CA GLY A 323 -12.45 4.76 14.98
C GLY A 323 -11.58 4.79 13.71
N SER A 324 -11.59 5.87 12.92
CA SER A 324 -10.76 5.98 11.72
C SER A 324 -9.32 6.37 12.04
N THR A 325 -8.33 5.77 11.38
CA THR A 325 -6.92 6.20 11.51
C THR A 325 -6.71 7.57 10.87
N VAL A 326 -6.12 8.50 11.62
CA VAL A 326 -5.73 9.86 11.19
C VAL A 326 -4.36 9.85 10.52
N GLY A 327 -3.45 9.01 11.03
CA GLY A 327 -2.08 8.90 10.54
C GLY A 327 -1.32 7.77 11.22
N GLN A 328 -0.23 7.34 10.59
CA GLN A 328 0.72 6.36 11.08
C GLN A 328 2.13 6.83 10.70
N ASP A 329 3.14 6.52 11.51
CA ASP A 329 4.54 6.88 11.24
C ASP A 329 5.49 6.04 12.10
N ASP A 330 6.64 5.64 11.56
CA ASP A 330 7.70 4.88 12.21
C ASP A 330 9.05 5.63 12.31
N ASP A 331 9.46 6.42 11.31
CA ASP A 331 10.81 7.03 11.28
C ASP A 331 10.91 8.57 11.13
N SER A 332 9.79 9.31 10.99
CA SER A 332 9.84 10.76 10.72
C SER A 332 10.35 11.63 11.88
N GLY A 333 10.42 11.09 13.10
CA GLY A 333 11.04 11.75 14.26
C GLY A 333 12.55 11.92 14.06
N GLY A 334 13.20 10.87 13.55
CA GLY A 334 14.64 10.75 13.31
C GLY A 334 15.24 9.49 13.97
N ASN A 335 16.18 8.81 13.31
CA ASN A 335 16.58 7.44 13.67
C ASN A 335 15.35 6.50 13.67
N PHE A 336 15.04 5.88 14.80
CA PHE A 336 13.88 4.99 15.03
C PHE A 336 12.77 5.69 15.87
N ASP A 337 12.73 7.03 15.84
CA ASP A 337 11.69 7.83 16.49
C ASP A 337 10.52 8.10 15.51
N ALA A 338 9.29 7.88 15.96
CA ALA A 338 8.07 8.13 15.19
C ALA A 338 7.48 9.52 15.45
N ARG A 339 6.97 10.20 14.41
CA ARG A 339 6.28 11.49 14.51
C ARG A 339 5.16 11.68 13.48
N ILE A 340 3.90 11.57 13.93
CA ILE A 340 2.71 11.97 13.17
C ILE A 340 2.49 13.48 13.30
N SER A 341 2.24 14.18 12.19
CA SER A 341 1.70 15.55 12.20
C SER A 341 0.45 15.61 11.32
N ALA A 342 -0.68 16.05 11.88
CA ALA A 342 -1.98 15.98 11.23
C ALA A 342 -2.89 17.15 11.64
N THR A 343 -3.84 17.52 10.79
CA THR A 343 -4.99 18.35 11.18
C THR A 343 -6.14 17.44 11.57
N LEU A 344 -6.70 17.62 12.77
CA LEU A 344 -7.72 16.72 13.30
C LEU A 344 -9.03 16.83 12.49
N PRO A 345 -9.59 15.72 11.97
CA PRO A 345 -10.77 15.75 11.10
C PRO A 345 -12.10 16.00 11.86
N ALA A 346 -12.13 15.78 13.18
CA ALA A 346 -13.34 15.83 14.00
C ALA A 346 -13.01 16.34 15.41
N SER A 347 -14.04 16.61 16.22
CA SER A 347 -13.87 16.90 17.66
C SER A 347 -14.21 15.68 18.50
N GLY A 348 -13.44 15.43 19.56
CA GLY A 348 -13.68 14.38 20.56
C GLY A 348 -12.42 13.66 21.01
N THR A 349 -12.59 12.47 21.59
CA THR A 349 -11.51 11.63 22.10
C THR A 349 -10.72 10.95 20.96
N TYR A 350 -9.47 11.34 20.80
CA TYR A 350 -8.48 10.68 19.95
C TYR A 350 -7.68 9.64 20.74
N LEU A 351 -7.30 8.56 20.07
CA LEU A 351 -6.54 7.45 20.65
C LEU A 351 -5.19 7.32 19.95
N ILE A 352 -4.13 7.09 20.71
CA ILE A 352 -2.77 6.86 20.19
C ILE A 352 -2.34 5.47 20.59
N LEU A 353 -1.93 4.65 19.63
CA LEU A 353 -1.17 3.43 19.90
C LEU A 353 0.30 3.82 19.84
N ALA A 354 0.99 3.71 20.97
CA ALA A 354 2.45 3.71 21.03
C ALA A 354 2.88 2.25 20.92
N ASN A 355 3.43 1.87 19.77
CA ASN A 355 3.69 0.50 19.35
C ASN A 355 5.19 0.29 19.04
N SER A 356 5.65 -0.96 19.04
CA SER A 356 6.90 -1.33 18.38
C SER A 356 6.66 -1.63 16.90
N TYR A 357 7.68 -1.44 16.06
CA TYR A 357 7.63 -1.92 14.67
C TYR A 357 7.86 -3.43 14.58
N ALA A 358 8.75 -3.99 15.41
CA ALA A 358 9.02 -5.43 15.40
C ALA A 358 8.09 -6.23 16.36
N PRO A 359 7.78 -7.51 16.03
CA PRO A 359 6.99 -8.39 16.89
C PRO A 359 7.64 -8.63 18.24
N ALA A 360 6.86 -8.58 19.32
CA ALA A 360 7.30 -8.80 20.70
C ALA A 360 8.54 -7.97 21.16
N GLU A 361 8.81 -6.85 20.50
CA GLU A 361 9.95 -5.98 20.79
C GLU A 361 9.68 -5.13 22.05
N ALA A 362 10.61 -5.19 23.01
CA ALA A 362 10.39 -4.66 24.36
C ALA A 362 11.44 -3.61 24.73
N GLY A 363 10.97 -2.48 25.27
CA GLY A 363 11.82 -1.37 25.69
C GLY A 363 11.01 -0.12 26.04
N ARG A 364 11.71 0.94 26.45
CA ARG A 364 11.11 2.19 26.95
C ARG A 364 11.03 3.24 25.86
N TYR A 365 10.03 4.13 25.99
CA TYR A 365 9.84 5.25 25.07
C TYR A 365 9.32 6.50 25.81
N GLN A 366 9.41 7.65 25.16
CA GLN A 366 8.74 8.89 25.56
C GLN A 366 7.70 9.28 24.51
N LEU A 367 6.47 9.53 24.94
CA LEU A 367 5.36 9.95 24.08
C LEU A 367 4.93 11.38 24.42
N ARG A 368 4.66 12.21 23.40
CA ARG A 368 4.15 13.59 23.57
C ARG A 368 3.13 13.95 22.51
N VAL A 369 2.14 14.76 22.89
CA VAL A 369 1.19 15.41 21.97
C VAL A 369 1.31 16.93 22.10
N SER A 370 1.40 17.64 20.98
CA SER A 370 1.44 19.11 20.91
C SER A 370 0.43 19.62 19.88
N ALA A 371 -0.13 20.81 20.07
CA ALA A 371 -0.99 21.48 19.08
C ALA A 371 -0.39 22.83 18.66
N ALA A 372 -0.52 23.21 17.39
CA ALA A 372 0.05 24.46 16.91
C ALA A 372 -0.83 25.65 17.35
N GLY A 373 -0.27 26.50 18.24
CA GLY A 373 -0.98 27.64 18.82
C GLY A 373 -0.27 28.29 20.01
N MET A 374 0.60 27.55 20.70
CA MET A 374 1.57 28.11 21.64
C MET A 374 2.99 27.70 21.23
N GLY A 375 3.91 28.65 21.22
CA GLY A 375 5.18 28.51 20.50
C GLY A 375 6.14 27.50 21.12
N GLN A 376 6.84 26.74 20.26
CA GLN A 376 8.19 26.28 20.57
C GLN A 376 9.16 27.47 20.51
N GLY A 377 9.10 28.32 21.54
CA GLY A 377 10.14 29.31 21.86
C GLY A 377 11.22 28.66 22.72
N GLY A 378 12.00 27.77 22.13
CA GLY A 378 13.17 27.10 22.72
C GLY A 378 14.02 26.58 21.56
N PRO A 379 15.36 26.68 21.62
CA PRO A 379 16.20 26.74 20.43
C PRO A 379 16.03 25.51 19.55
N ARG A 380 15.34 25.72 18.43
CA ARG A 380 15.41 24.86 17.26
C ARG A 380 16.72 25.23 16.58
N ASP A 381 17.74 24.39 16.75
CA ASP A 381 19.00 24.50 16.01
C ASP A 381 18.77 24.12 14.54
N TYR A 382 17.97 24.93 13.85
CA TYR A 382 17.85 24.86 12.41
C TYR A 382 19.14 25.37 11.79
N ILE A 383 19.70 24.55 10.90
CA ILE A 383 20.82 24.96 10.05
C ILE A 383 20.34 26.07 9.08
N LEU A 384 19.06 26.02 8.70
CA LEU A 384 18.37 27.03 7.91
C LEU A 384 16.86 27.00 8.20
N GLN A 385 16.23 28.17 8.31
CA GLN A 385 14.77 28.32 8.30
C GLN A 385 14.38 29.55 7.49
N VAL A 386 13.51 29.38 6.50
CA VAL A 386 13.06 30.42 5.58
C VAL A 386 11.54 30.38 5.42
N GLN A 387 10.93 31.55 5.28
CA GLN A 387 9.60 31.73 4.69
C GLN A 387 9.81 32.52 3.40
N GLY A 388 9.26 32.02 2.30
CA GLY A 388 9.43 32.60 0.96
C GLY A 388 8.17 32.47 0.12
N ALA A 389 8.21 32.93 -1.13
CA ALA A 389 7.05 32.86 -2.01
C ALA A 389 7.44 32.83 -3.48
N LEU A 390 7.01 31.79 -4.20
CA LEU A 390 7.22 31.69 -5.64
C LEU A 390 6.30 32.66 -6.39
N ALA A 391 6.90 33.61 -7.10
CA ALA A 391 6.29 34.75 -7.75
C ALA A 391 6.72 34.90 -9.22
N ALA A 392 6.08 35.79 -9.96
CA ALA A 392 6.32 35.96 -11.40
C ALA A 392 7.65 36.64 -11.77
N GLY A 393 8.43 37.08 -10.77
CA GLY A 393 9.74 37.71 -10.95
C GLY A 393 10.94 36.79 -10.68
N ASP A 394 10.71 35.57 -10.19
CA ASP A 394 11.77 34.71 -9.68
C ASP A 394 12.49 33.96 -10.79
N ALA A 395 13.55 33.23 -10.43
CA ALA A 395 14.31 32.44 -11.39
C ALA A 395 13.46 31.29 -11.96
N VAL A 396 13.73 30.94 -13.21
CA VAL A 396 12.89 29.98 -13.97
C VAL A 396 13.77 28.87 -14.51
N LEU A 397 13.39 27.60 -14.26
CA LEU A 397 14.08 26.42 -14.78
C LEU A 397 13.75 26.19 -16.27
N SER A 398 14.48 25.28 -16.91
CA SER A 398 14.34 25.02 -18.37
C SER A 398 12.97 24.48 -18.80
N ASP A 399 12.21 23.90 -17.88
CA ASP A 399 10.83 23.41 -18.01
C ASP A 399 9.76 24.51 -17.78
N ARG A 400 10.20 25.72 -17.39
CA ARG A 400 9.42 26.92 -17.04
C ARG A 400 8.81 26.94 -15.63
N THR A 401 9.24 26.08 -14.70
CA THR A 401 8.86 26.22 -13.28
C THR A 401 9.64 27.34 -12.60
N TYR A 402 9.03 27.99 -11.59
CA TYR A 402 9.65 29.06 -10.82
C TYR A 402 10.31 28.51 -9.57
N TYR A 403 11.52 28.95 -9.27
CA TYR A 403 12.26 28.50 -8.10
C TYR A 403 12.96 29.62 -7.34
N ASP A 404 13.05 29.42 -6.03
CA ASP A 404 13.95 30.14 -5.14
C ASP A 404 15.16 29.26 -4.79
N GLU A 405 16.31 29.89 -4.55
CA GLU A 405 17.54 29.22 -4.14
C GLU A 405 17.99 29.68 -2.76
N HIS A 406 18.26 28.71 -1.88
CA HIS A 406 18.79 28.93 -0.54
C HIS A 406 20.08 28.14 -0.34
N VAL A 407 20.90 28.53 0.63
CA VAL A 407 22.18 27.86 0.91
C VAL A 407 22.37 27.57 2.39
N PHE A 408 23.05 26.48 2.69
CA PHE A 408 23.50 26.15 4.04
C PHE A 408 24.88 25.48 4.03
N GLN A 409 25.58 25.49 5.17
CA GLN A 409 26.86 24.78 5.32
C GLN A 409 26.62 23.40 5.94
N GLY A 410 27.19 22.36 5.34
CA GLY A 410 27.08 20.99 5.82
C GLY A 410 28.44 20.30 5.92
N SER A 411 28.52 19.25 6.76
CA SER A 411 29.71 18.42 6.93
C SER A 411 29.49 17.02 6.35
N ALA A 412 30.54 16.40 5.80
CA ALA A 412 30.48 15.01 5.32
C ALA A 412 30.02 14.05 6.43
N GLY A 413 29.05 13.19 6.13
CA GLY A 413 28.42 12.26 7.07
C GLY A 413 27.40 12.90 8.02
N GLN A 414 27.15 14.22 7.95
CA GLN A 414 26.12 14.87 8.74
C GLN A 414 24.73 14.44 8.25
N PRO A 415 23.87 13.86 9.10
CA PRO A 415 22.47 13.65 8.76
C PRO A 415 21.76 15.00 8.70
N VAL A 416 20.92 15.19 7.68
CA VAL A 416 20.01 16.34 7.58
C VAL A 416 18.61 15.88 7.21
N THR A 417 17.60 16.58 7.74
CA THR A 417 16.25 16.59 7.19
C THR A 417 15.94 17.96 6.64
N ILE A 418 15.57 18.02 5.36
CA ILE A 418 15.12 19.24 4.69
C ILE A 418 13.62 19.09 4.43
N ASP A 419 12.83 20.05 4.88
CA ASP A 419 11.37 20.11 4.70
C ASP A 419 11.00 21.36 3.91
N LEU A 420 10.27 21.21 2.79
CA LEU A 420 9.69 22.30 2.00
C LEU A 420 8.16 22.16 2.00
N GLN A 421 7.46 23.12 2.60
CA GLN A 421 6.02 23.09 2.79
C GLN A 421 5.31 24.24 2.09
N SER A 422 4.21 23.97 1.39
CA SER A 422 3.31 24.98 0.81
C SER A 422 1.85 24.52 0.83
N SER A 423 0.92 25.45 1.03
CA SER A 423 -0.52 25.28 0.80
C SER A 423 -0.97 25.71 -0.60
N ASP A 424 -0.09 26.38 -1.36
CA ASP A 424 -0.46 27.20 -2.52
C ASP A 424 -0.01 26.58 -3.85
N PHE A 425 0.99 25.69 -3.80
CA PHE A 425 1.53 24.93 -4.93
C PHE A 425 1.89 23.50 -4.50
N ASN A 426 2.36 22.67 -5.43
CA ASN A 426 2.98 21.38 -5.15
C ASN A 426 4.52 21.48 -5.09
N PRO A 427 5.15 21.52 -3.90
CA PRO A 427 6.60 21.54 -3.73
C PRO A 427 7.42 20.50 -4.51
N TYR A 428 8.47 20.99 -5.17
CA TYR A 428 9.57 20.21 -5.71
C TYR A 428 10.87 20.71 -5.08
N LEU A 429 11.63 19.83 -4.43
CA LEU A 429 12.83 20.19 -3.67
C LEU A 429 14.06 19.46 -4.23
N LEU A 430 15.13 20.20 -4.54
CA LEU A 430 16.43 19.62 -4.86
C LEU A 430 17.48 20.05 -3.83
N LEU A 431 18.34 19.11 -3.46
CA LEU A 431 19.58 19.32 -2.73
C LEU A 431 20.75 19.14 -3.69
N ILE A 432 21.53 20.20 -3.90
CA ILE A 432 22.71 20.23 -4.77
C ILE A 432 23.96 20.36 -3.89
N GLY A 433 24.96 19.53 -4.18
CA GLY A 433 26.22 19.45 -3.44
C GLY A 433 27.19 20.61 -3.71
N PRO A 434 28.26 20.73 -2.90
CA PRO A 434 29.30 21.76 -3.10
C PRO A 434 30.10 21.61 -4.41
N ASP A 435 30.05 20.44 -5.03
CA ASP A 435 30.59 20.09 -6.35
C ASP A 435 29.66 20.47 -7.50
N GLY A 436 28.39 20.80 -7.21
CA GLY A 436 27.36 21.15 -8.19
C GLY A 436 26.49 19.96 -8.64
N GLU A 437 26.72 18.75 -8.13
CA GLU A 437 25.93 17.56 -8.46
C GLU A 437 24.64 17.49 -7.63
N VAL A 438 23.59 16.87 -8.17
CA VAL A 438 22.34 16.62 -7.41
C VAL A 438 22.59 15.49 -6.43
N VAL A 439 22.42 15.78 -5.13
CA VAL A 439 22.62 14.82 -4.03
C VAL A 439 21.33 14.08 -3.69
N ALA A 440 20.21 14.79 -3.77
CA ALA A 440 18.87 14.23 -3.67
C ALA A 440 17.85 15.20 -4.27
N GLU A 441 16.76 14.66 -4.80
CA GLU A 441 15.57 15.42 -5.16
C GLU A 441 14.34 14.68 -4.62
N ASN A 442 13.32 15.43 -4.19
CA ASN A 442 12.03 14.86 -3.86
C ASN A 442 10.91 15.88 -4.14
N ASN A 443 9.77 15.37 -4.61
CA ASN A 443 8.58 16.14 -4.95
C ASN A 443 7.35 15.80 -4.10
N ASN A 444 7.42 14.80 -3.21
CA ASN A 444 6.33 14.44 -2.31
C ASN A 444 6.88 13.81 -1.02
N ILE A 445 6.39 14.23 0.14
CA ILE A 445 6.51 13.45 1.38
C ILE A 445 5.65 12.18 1.26
N SER A 446 4.52 12.25 0.55
CA SER A 446 3.70 11.12 0.11
C SER A 446 2.64 11.58 -0.91
N ASP A 447 1.95 10.66 -1.58
CA ASP A 447 0.91 10.94 -2.58
C ASP A 447 -0.31 11.76 -2.08
N ARG A 448 -0.37 12.07 -0.78
CA ARG A 448 -1.38 12.95 -0.14
C ARG A 448 -0.80 14.16 0.56
N ASN A 449 0.53 14.30 0.57
CA ASN A 449 1.25 15.41 1.17
C ASN A 449 2.23 15.98 0.13
N LEU A 450 1.74 16.97 -0.61
CA LEU A 450 2.46 17.71 -1.66
C LEU A 450 3.70 18.44 -1.15
N ASN A 451 3.85 18.59 0.17
CA ASN A 451 5.07 19.10 0.78
C ASN A 451 6.22 18.12 0.49
N ALA A 452 7.43 18.62 0.22
CA ALA A 452 8.59 17.79 -0.12
C ALA A 452 9.55 17.63 1.07
N ARG A 453 10.15 16.44 1.23
CA ARG A 453 11.18 16.17 2.24
C ARG A 453 12.35 15.40 1.66
N ILE A 454 13.56 15.80 2.06
CA ILE A 454 14.77 15.01 1.84
C ILE A 454 15.32 14.62 3.22
N VAL A 455 15.52 13.32 3.45
CA VAL A 455 16.29 12.78 4.59
C VAL A 455 17.53 12.13 4.01
N THR A 456 18.72 12.62 4.36
CA THR A 456 19.97 12.09 3.81
C THR A 456 21.17 12.39 4.70
N ALA A 457 22.25 11.62 4.54
CA ALA A 457 23.56 11.94 5.09
C ALA A 457 24.39 12.66 4.02
N LEU A 458 24.91 13.84 4.34
CA LEU A 458 25.62 14.68 3.37
C LEU A 458 26.91 14.00 2.88
N PRO A 459 27.14 13.83 1.56
CA PRO A 459 28.28 13.07 1.05
C PRO A 459 29.62 13.79 1.24
N THR A 460 29.64 15.12 1.31
CA THR A 460 30.86 15.94 1.37
C THR A 460 30.68 17.13 2.33
N SER A 461 31.78 17.74 2.76
CA SER A 461 31.71 18.98 3.54
C SER A 461 31.74 20.19 2.61
N GLY A 462 30.86 21.16 2.82
CA GLY A 462 30.84 22.42 2.06
C GLY A 462 29.48 23.11 2.05
N THR A 463 29.32 24.03 1.10
CA THR A 463 28.08 24.78 0.92
C THR A 463 27.12 24.03 0.01
N TYR A 464 25.96 23.67 0.55
CA TYR A 464 24.88 23.03 -0.18
C TYR A 464 23.89 24.08 -0.68
N ARG A 465 23.32 23.85 -1.87
CA ARG A 465 22.25 24.66 -2.45
C ARG A 465 20.94 23.90 -2.37
N LEU A 466 19.88 24.59 -1.96
CA LEU A 466 18.52 24.10 -1.89
C LEU A 466 17.69 24.86 -2.92
N VAL A 467 17.07 24.14 -3.84
CA VAL A 467 16.17 24.70 -4.84
C VAL A 467 14.75 24.39 -4.40
N ALA A 468 14.02 25.42 -4.00
CA ALA A 468 12.60 25.35 -3.67
C ALA A 468 11.81 25.72 -4.92
N ASN A 469 11.16 24.75 -5.54
CA ASN A 469 10.50 24.86 -6.84
C ASN A 469 9.03 24.40 -6.72
N ALA A 470 8.21 24.74 -7.72
CA ALA A 470 6.89 24.13 -7.91
C ALA A 470 6.94 22.99 -8.94
N TYR A 471 6.15 21.94 -8.75
CA TYR A 471 6.08 20.79 -9.66
C TYR A 471 5.56 21.14 -11.07
N SER A 472 4.85 22.27 -11.22
CA SER A 472 4.20 22.69 -12.45
C SER A 472 4.37 24.18 -12.72
N ALA A 473 4.62 24.54 -13.99
CA ALA A 473 4.96 25.91 -14.43
C ALA A 473 3.88 26.99 -14.18
N ASN A 474 2.67 26.58 -13.78
CA ASN A 474 1.56 27.47 -13.47
C ASN A 474 1.35 27.70 -11.96
N GLU A 475 2.02 26.93 -11.10
CA GLU A 475 1.81 26.94 -9.65
C GLU A 475 2.78 27.88 -8.93
N ARG A 476 2.29 28.57 -7.89
CA ARG A 476 2.92 29.73 -7.25
C ARG A 476 2.35 29.94 -5.85
N GLY A 477 3.09 30.57 -4.95
CA GLY A 477 2.56 31.01 -3.65
C GLY A 477 3.57 30.89 -2.51
N GLN A 478 3.09 31.00 -1.27
CA GLN A 478 3.92 31.00 -0.07
C GLN A 478 4.48 29.61 0.23
N TYR A 479 5.67 29.55 0.83
CA TYR A 479 6.24 28.32 1.36
C TYR A 479 7.07 28.55 2.63
N GLN A 480 7.29 27.47 3.38
CA GLN A 480 8.27 27.39 4.45
C GLN A 480 9.31 26.31 4.12
N LEU A 481 10.59 26.67 4.20
CA LEU A 481 11.72 25.77 4.03
C LEU A 481 12.47 25.66 5.37
N THR A 482 12.77 24.45 5.83
CA THR A 482 13.60 24.22 7.03
C THR A 482 14.64 23.13 6.81
N VAL A 483 15.80 23.28 7.43
CA VAL A 483 16.88 22.29 7.50
C VAL A 483 17.22 22.05 8.97
N ARG A 484 17.18 20.79 9.38
CA ARG A 484 17.54 20.30 10.72
C ARG A 484 18.60 19.20 10.63
#